data_AF-A0AAD0P6P0-F1
#
_entry.id   AF-A0AAD0P6P0-F1
#
_cell.length_a   1.000
_cell.length_b   1.000
_cell.length_c   1.000
_cell.angle_alpha   90.00
_cell.angle_beta   90.00
_cell.angle_gamma   90.00
#
_symmetry.space_group_name_H-M   'P 1'
#
loop_
_entity.id
_entity.type
_entity.pdbx_description
1 polymer ?
#
loop_
_entity_poly.entity_id
_entity_poly.type
_entity_poly.pdbx_seq_one_letter_code
_entity_poly.pdbx_strand_id
1 'polypeptide(L)'
;MIMSIGSEQRKQEACVLLYGVSSFASFLAMKREQNQELAAIIGLLHNYYFFKTGVKEFPGPNSADTVRPLLRDLNMFTKEELTQILKAIFHQGDRNKVQGPYEEILKDAQVLQLYLQNRGCNVTQQDTKRLRNVLREMTIPEDFLEEVDYSSGAEVHQPTDKRGKLANIAEAFGKENIIGLPGNERYREICKYWPDQGIYKVLQNNWCAAFVYYCCMQAGFLLPIRYPNADFRLAGVGAWLEWAQLPETQFFYFDGQEGFTPQRGDIVIYEKLLTNDPHDHTGIVLACDDKEILVAEGNRDNQNYSSVFYRDRWHCVYGYIRIANDYEFEFNGEYTPIS
;
A
#
# COMPACT_ATOMS: atom_id res chain seq x y z
N MET A 1 6.54 -7.25 -16.94
CA MET A 1 6.85 -7.09 -15.50
C MET A 1 8.20 -7.70 -15.13
N ILE A 2 8.40 -9.01 -15.28
CA ILE A 2 9.62 -9.70 -14.84
C ILE A 2 10.88 -9.13 -15.49
N MET A 3 10.85 -8.88 -16.81
CA MET A 3 11.99 -8.32 -17.55
C MET A 3 12.48 -6.95 -17.04
N SER A 4 11.65 -6.20 -16.31
CA SER A 4 12.04 -4.90 -15.75
C SER A 4 12.71 -4.98 -14.37
N ILE A 5 12.83 -6.16 -13.78
CA ILE A 5 13.49 -6.35 -12.48
C ILE A 5 15.01 -6.27 -12.69
N GLY A 6 15.72 -5.42 -11.94
CA GLY A 6 17.15 -5.18 -12.15
C GLY A 6 18.09 -6.31 -11.72
N SER A 7 17.66 -7.20 -10.82
CA SER A 7 18.46 -8.32 -10.31
C SER A 7 18.07 -9.63 -10.99
N GLU A 8 19.05 -10.36 -11.51
CA GLU A 8 18.83 -11.64 -12.19
C GLU A 8 18.30 -12.71 -11.23
N GLN A 9 18.82 -12.75 -10.00
CA GLN A 9 18.29 -13.63 -8.95
C GLN A 9 16.82 -13.33 -8.67
N ARG A 10 16.45 -12.05 -8.51
CA ARG A 10 15.06 -11.66 -8.30
C ARG A 10 14.16 -11.96 -9.50
N LYS A 11 14.67 -11.88 -10.73
CA LYS A 11 13.93 -12.31 -11.93
C LYS A 11 13.64 -13.80 -11.89
N GLN A 12 14.64 -14.61 -11.54
CA GLN A 12 14.48 -16.06 -11.43
C GLN A 12 13.44 -16.39 -10.36
N GLU A 13 13.56 -15.82 -9.16
CA GLU A 13 12.58 -15.96 -8.08
C GLU A 13 11.17 -15.54 -8.53
N ALA A 14 11.04 -14.41 -9.23
CA ALA A 14 9.77 -13.93 -9.77
C ALA A 14 9.16 -14.89 -10.81
N CYS A 15 9.95 -15.36 -11.78
CA CYS A 15 9.50 -16.34 -12.78
C CYS A 15 8.99 -17.61 -12.09
N VAL A 16 9.82 -18.15 -11.21
CA VAL A 16 9.59 -19.40 -10.50
C VAL A 16 8.32 -19.31 -9.66
N LEU A 17 8.09 -18.20 -8.95
CA LEU A 17 6.87 -17.96 -8.16
C LEU A 17 5.64 -17.71 -9.04
N LEU A 18 5.69 -16.71 -9.91
CA LEU A 18 4.51 -16.20 -10.59
C LEU A 18 3.97 -17.18 -11.65
N TYR A 19 4.85 -17.83 -12.42
CA TYR A 19 4.40 -18.85 -13.36
C TYR A 19 3.90 -20.10 -12.63
N GLY A 20 4.53 -20.47 -11.51
CA GLY A 20 4.06 -21.58 -10.69
C GLY A 20 2.66 -21.35 -10.11
N VAL A 21 2.41 -20.19 -9.48
CA VAL A 21 1.07 -19.82 -9.00
C VAL A 21 0.07 -19.73 -10.16
N SER A 22 0.45 -19.15 -11.30
CA SER A 22 -0.41 -19.07 -12.50
C SER A 22 -0.82 -20.46 -13.01
N SER A 23 0.13 -21.39 -13.14
CA SER A 23 -0.15 -22.77 -13.56
C SER A 23 -1.04 -23.52 -12.58
N PHE A 24 -0.78 -23.42 -11.26
CA PHE A 24 -1.64 -24.06 -10.26
C PHE A 24 -3.03 -23.44 -10.21
N ALA A 25 -3.15 -22.11 -10.32
CA ALA A 25 -4.45 -21.44 -10.37
C ALA A 25 -5.28 -21.90 -11.57
N SER A 26 -4.65 -21.99 -12.75
CA SER A 26 -5.29 -22.50 -13.97
C SER A 26 -5.75 -23.95 -13.82
N PHE A 27 -4.88 -24.82 -13.26
CA PHE A 27 -5.21 -26.22 -13.00
C PHE A 27 -6.37 -26.37 -12.01
N LEU A 28 -6.34 -25.63 -10.89
CA LEU A 28 -7.42 -25.65 -9.90
C LEU A 28 -8.73 -25.11 -10.47
N ALA A 29 -8.67 -24.06 -11.30
CA ALA A 29 -9.85 -23.56 -12.00
C ALA A 29 -10.47 -24.63 -12.93
N MET A 30 -9.65 -25.40 -13.64
CA MET A 30 -10.14 -26.53 -14.44
C MET A 30 -10.88 -27.57 -13.57
N LYS A 31 -10.30 -27.93 -12.42
CA LYS A 31 -10.89 -28.91 -11.49
C LYS A 31 -12.20 -28.42 -10.86
N ARG A 32 -12.32 -27.09 -10.65
CA ARG A 32 -13.44 -26.43 -9.98
C ARG A 32 -14.44 -25.77 -10.95
N GLU A 33 -14.36 -26.12 -12.23
CA GLU A 33 -15.27 -25.65 -13.29
C GLU A 33 -15.31 -24.11 -13.41
N GLN A 34 -14.17 -23.45 -13.22
CA GLN A 34 -13.98 -22.01 -13.41
C GLN A 34 -13.17 -21.71 -14.69
N ASN A 35 -13.09 -20.43 -15.08
CA ASN A 35 -12.30 -20.03 -16.24
C ASN A 35 -10.79 -20.12 -15.94
N GLN A 36 -10.11 -21.03 -16.64
CA GLN A 36 -8.69 -21.31 -16.50
C GLN A 36 -7.79 -20.13 -16.87
N GLU A 37 -8.19 -19.33 -17.85
CA GLU A 37 -7.44 -18.16 -18.33
C GLU A 37 -7.48 -17.04 -17.30
N LEU A 38 -8.67 -16.71 -16.78
CA LEU A 38 -8.82 -15.72 -15.71
C LEU A 38 -7.99 -16.10 -14.48
N ALA A 39 -8.07 -17.36 -14.05
CA ALA A 39 -7.28 -17.86 -12.92
C ALA A 39 -5.77 -17.78 -13.17
N ALA A 40 -5.31 -18.09 -14.38
CA ALA A 40 -3.91 -17.96 -14.77
C ALA A 40 -3.43 -16.50 -14.72
N ILE A 41 -4.24 -15.56 -15.21
CA ILE A 41 -3.97 -14.11 -15.17
C ILE A 41 -3.87 -13.62 -13.73
N ILE A 42 -4.83 -14.00 -12.89
CA ILE A 42 -4.84 -13.68 -11.45
C ILE A 42 -3.53 -14.18 -10.79
N GLY A 43 -3.17 -15.44 -11.02
CA GLY A 43 -1.95 -16.03 -10.47
C GLY A 43 -0.67 -15.34 -10.96
N LEU A 44 -0.63 -14.85 -12.20
CA LEU A 44 0.52 -14.12 -12.73
C LEU A 44 0.65 -12.69 -12.15
N LEU A 45 -0.48 -12.07 -11.79
CA LEU A 45 -0.54 -10.66 -11.39
C LEU A 45 -0.62 -10.44 -9.87
N HIS A 46 -0.88 -11.47 -9.08
CA HIS A 46 -1.15 -11.32 -7.63
C HIS A 46 -0.09 -10.52 -6.87
N ASN A 47 1.20 -10.70 -7.19
CA ASN A 47 2.31 -10.00 -6.54
C ASN A 47 2.94 -8.91 -7.41
N TYR A 48 2.18 -8.32 -8.34
CA TYR A 48 2.68 -7.34 -9.29
C TYR A 48 3.38 -6.16 -8.62
N TYR A 49 2.79 -5.63 -7.54
CA TYR A 49 3.35 -4.48 -6.83
C TYR A 49 4.71 -4.80 -6.21
N PHE A 50 4.80 -5.91 -5.47
CA PHE A 50 6.05 -6.33 -4.82
C PHE A 50 7.19 -6.50 -5.83
N PHE A 51 6.95 -7.12 -6.99
CA PHE A 51 8.01 -7.29 -7.98
C PHE A 51 8.41 -6.00 -8.71
N LYS A 52 7.55 -4.98 -8.67
CA LYS A 52 7.86 -3.65 -9.22
C LYS A 52 8.58 -2.75 -8.23
N THR A 53 8.21 -2.80 -6.96
CA THR A 53 8.68 -1.83 -5.95
C THR A 53 9.61 -2.48 -4.93
N GLY A 54 9.46 -3.77 -4.66
CA GLY A 54 10.12 -4.45 -3.53
C GLY A 54 9.50 -4.15 -2.17
N VAL A 55 8.37 -3.45 -2.13
CA VAL A 55 7.57 -3.15 -0.92
C VAL A 55 6.68 -4.35 -0.62
N LYS A 56 6.70 -4.84 0.63
CA LYS A 56 6.02 -6.08 1.04
C LYS A 56 4.67 -5.84 1.71
N GLU A 57 4.46 -4.62 2.16
CA GLU A 57 3.28 -4.17 2.87
C GLU A 57 2.06 -4.17 1.93
N PHE A 58 0.92 -4.66 2.44
CA PHE A 58 -0.36 -4.74 1.74
C PHE A 58 -0.24 -5.32 0.30
N PRO A 59 0.30 -6.54 0.13
CA PRO A 59 0.60 -7.10 -1.19
C PRO A 59 -0.65 -7.23 -2.07
N GLY A 60 -1.80 -7.55 -1.49
CA GLY A 60 -3.10 -7.61 -2.15
C GLY A 60 -3.60 -6.24 -2.61
N PRO A 61 -3.92 -5.33 -1.67
CA PRO A 61 -4.42 -3.99 -2.00
C PRO A 61 -3.53 -3.23 -3.00
N ASN A 62 -2.21 -3.23 -2.78
CA ASN A 62 -1.29 -2.50 -3.64
C ASN A 62 -1.15 -3.13 -5.03
N SER A 63 -1.16 -4.47 -5.13
CA SER A 63 -1.13 -5.14 -6.43
C SER A 63 -2.42 -4.92 -7.20
N ALA A 64 -3.59 -5.08 -6.57
CA ALA A 64 -4.89 -4.83 -7.19
C ALA A 64 -4.99 -3.39 -7.73
N ASP A 65 -4.63 -2.38 -6.92
CA ASP A 65 -4.65 -1.00 -7.37
C ASP A 65 -3.66 -0.71 -8.52
N THR A 66 -2.49 -1.34 -8.49
CA THR A 66 -1.46 -1.16 -9.53
C THR A 66 -1.86 -1.81 -10.86
N VAL A 67 -2.48 -2.99 -10.83
CA VAL A 67 -2.87 -3.69 -12.07
C VAL A 67 -4.19 -3.19 -12.66
N ARG A 68 -5.08 -2.60 -11.85
CA ARG A 68 -6.37 -2.08 -12.30
C ARG A 68 -6.30 -1.17 -13.52
N PRO A 69 -5.49 -0.08 -13.54
CA PRO A 69 -5.40 0.77 -14.74
C PRO A 69 -4.81 0.00 -15.93
N LEU A 70 -3.86 -0.92 -15.71
CA LEU A 70 -3.27 -1.73 -16.78
C LEU A 70 -4.32 -2.62 -17.45
N LEU A 71 -5.13 -3.32 -16.65
CA LEU A 71 -6.17 -4.21 -17.16
C LEU A 71 -7.32 -3.44 -17.84
N ARG A 72 -7.68 -2.28 -17.29
CA ARG A 72 -8.67 -1.37 -17.89
C ARG A 72 -8.20 -0.89 -19.26
N ASP A 73 -6.95 -0.44 -19.37
CA ASP A 73 -6.42 0.16 -20.60
C ASP A 73 -6.17 -0.89 -21.70
N LEU A 74 -5.99 -2.18 -21.33
CA LEU A 74 -5.98 -3.28 -22.31
C LEU A 74 -7.34 -3.47 -23.00
N ASN A 75 -8.45 -3.11 -22.33
CA ASN A 75 -9.82 -3.23 -22.85
C ASN A 75 -10.16 -4.65 -23.39
N MET A 76 -9.67 -5.68 -22.70
CA MET A 76 -9.85 -7.10 -23.06
C MET A 76 -10.81 -7.86 -22.13
N PHE A 77 -11.24 -7.25 -21.04
CA PHE A 77 -12.05 -7.89 -20.00
C PHE A 77 -13.40 -7.18 -19.85
N THR A 78 -14.44 -7.95 -19.56
CA THR A 78 -15.72 -7.41 -19.10
C THR A 78 -15.59 -6.77 -17.71
N LYS A 79 -16.59 -5.97 -17.29
CA LYS A 79 -16.59 -5.36 -15.94
C LYS A 79 -16.60 -6.44 -14.85
N GLU A 80 -17.30 -7.53 -15.09
CA GLU A 80 -17.41 -8.69 -14.20
C GLU A 80 -16.07 -9.41 -14.07
N GLU A 81 -15.40 -9.71 -15.18
CA GLU A 81 -14.07 -10.34 -15.18
C GLU A 81 -13.02 -9.47 -14.51
N LEU A 82 -13.00 -8.17 -14.82
CA LEU A 82 -12.08 -7.22 -14.17
C LEU A 82 -12.33 -7.16 -12.67
N THR A 83 -13.60 -7.19 -12.23
CA THR A 83 -13.96 -7.23 -10.81
C THR A 83 -13.46 -8.51 -10.14
N GLN A 84 -13.64 -9.66 -10.78
CA GLN A 84 -13.17 -10.96 -10.27
C GLN A 84 -11.64 -11.00 -10.15
N ILE A 85 -10.91 -10.52 -11.17
CA ILE A 85 -9.45 -10.45 -11.14
C ILE A 85 -8.97 -9.59 -9.96
N LEU A 86 -9.54 -8.39 -9.83
CA LEU A 86 -9.10 -7.43 -8.81
C LEU A 86 -9.48 -7.87 -7.39
N LYS A 87 -10.68 -8.44 -7.17
CA LYS A 87 -11.07 -8.99 -5.87
C LYS A 87 -10.19 -10.18 -5.46
N ALA A 88 -9.89 -11.09 -6.40
CA ALA A 88 -8.98 -12.21 -6.16
C ALA A 88 -7.60 -11.74 -5.70
N ILE A 89 -7.01 -10.77 -6.42
CA ILE A 89 -5.70 -10.20 -6.06
C ILE A 89 -5.77 -9.45 -4.73
N PHE A 90 -6.81 -8.66 -4.48
CA PHE A 90 -6.97 -7.87 -3.26
C PHE A 90 -7.00 -8.77 -2.01
N HIS A 91 -7.81 -9.84 -2.04
CA HIS A 91 -8.02 -10.75 -0.91
C HIS A 91 -7.02 -11.92 -0.84
N GLN A 92 -5.92 -11.88 -1.59
CA GLN A 92 -4.95 -12.98 -1.67
C GLN A 92 -4.33 -13.40 -0.32
N GLY A 93 -4.27 -12.45 0.64
CA GLY A 93 -3.74 -12.64 1.98
C GLY A 93 -4.80 -13.01 3.03
N ASP A 94 -6.09 -12.94 2.69
CA ASP A 94 -7.19 -13.12 3.64
C ASP A 94 -7.51 -14.59 3.85
N ARG A 95 -6.57 -15.32 4.42
CA ARG A 95 -6.66 -16.77 4.60
C ARG A 95 -7.79 -17.19 5.53
N ASN A 96 -8.15 -16.31 6.49
CA ASN A 96 -9.18 -16.51 7.52
C ASN A 96 -10.62 -16.39 7.04
N LYS A 97 -10.83 -15.81 5.87
CA LYS A 97 -12.15 -15.61 5.28
C LYS A 97 -12.27 -16.51 4.05
N VAL A 98 -13.48 -17.03 3.83
CA VAL A 98 -13.85 -17.66 2.57
C VAL A 98 -14.49 -16.59 1.70
N GLN A 99 -13.97 -16.39 0.50
CA GLN A 99 -14.49 -15.43 -0.47
C GLN A 99 -14.98 -16.14 -1.74
N GLY A 100 -14.98 -15.44 -2.88
CA GLY A 100 -15.40 -15.97 -4.16
C GLY A 100 -14.47 -17.07 -4.71
N PRO A 101 -14.88 -17.72 -5.82
CA PRO A 101 -14.18 -18.88 -6.35
C PRO A 101 -12.73 -18.57 -6.75
N TYR A 102 -12.46 -17.39 -7.31
CA TYR A 102 -11.11 -17.02 -7.76
C TYR A 102 -10.18 -16.62 -6.61
N GLU A 103 -10.71 -15.98 -5.57
CA GLU A 103 -10.00 -15.71 -4.31
C GLU A 103 -9.51 -17.03 -3.69
N GLU A 104 -10.40 -18.02 -3.61
CA GLU A 104 -10.07 -19.33 -3.05
C GLU A 104 -9.08 -20.11 -3.93
N ILE A 105 -9.27 -20.09 -5.25
CA ILE A 105 -8.31 -20.67 -6.22
C ILE A 105 -6.92 -20.04 -6.04
N LEU A 106 -6.82 -18.72 -5.97
CA LEU A 106 -5.53 -18.04 -5.84
C LEU A 106 -4.85 -18.36 -4.50
N LYS A 107 -5.60 -18.41 -3.40
CA LYS A 107 -5.04 -18.78 -2.09
C LYS A 107 -4.47 -20.19 -2.13
N ASP A 108 -5.22 -21.14 -2.67
CA ASP A 108 -4.82 -22.54 -2.75
C ASP A 108 -3.61 -22.74 -3.68
N ALA A 109 -3.59 -22.05 -4.83
CA ALA A 109 -2.46 -22.06 -5.75
C ALA A 109 -1.16 -21.54 -5.12
N GLN A 110 -1.24 -20.48 -4.30
CA GLN A 110 -0.07 -19.94 -3.57
C GLN A 110 0.49 -20.94 -2.55
N VAL A 111 -0.37 -21.65 -1.83
CA VAL A 111 0.06 -22.64 -0.82
C VAL A 111 0.67 -23.87 -1.49
N LEU A 112 0.07 -24.37 -2.57
CA LEU A 112 0.66 -25.45 -3.38
C LEU A 112 2.04 -25.08 -3.91
N GLN A 113 2.16 -23.87 -4.45
CA GLN A 113 3.41 -23.35 -4.97
C GLN A 113 4.50 -23.30 -3.90
N LEU A 114 4.17 -22.74 -2.72
CA LEU A 114 5.09 -22.66 -1.59
C LEU A 114 5.57 -24.06 -1.16
N TYR A 115 4.64 -24.99 -1.00
CA TYR A 115 4.92 -26.37 -0.57
C TYR A 115 5.81 -27.13 -1.57
N LEU A 116 5.51 -27.06 -2.87
CA LEU A 116 6.23 -27.83 -3.88
C LEU A 116 7.63 -27.29 -4.17
N GLN A 117 7.86 -25.98 -3.98
CA GLN A 117 9.18 -25.39 -4.14
C GLN A 117 10.07 -25.59 -2.94
N ASN A 118 9.51 -25.55 -1.74
CA ASN A 118 10.25 -25.70 -0.50
C ASN A 118 9.56 -26.73 0.39
N ARG A 119 9.80 -28.03 0.14
CA ARG A 119 9.23 -29.13 0.96
C ARG A 119 9.60 -29.09 2.45
N GLY A 120 10.61 -28.30 2.83
CA GLY A 120 11.02 -28.06 4.21
C GLY A 120 10.59 -26.69 4.77
N CYS A 121 9.71 -25.95 4.09
CA CYS A 121 9.21 -24.68 4.62
C CYS A 121 8.20 -24.95 5.73
N ASN A 122 8.30 -24.19 6.82
CA ASN A 122 7.26 -24.15 7.84
C ASN A 122 6.04 -23.46 7.24
N VAL A 123 4.91 -24.15 7.22
CA VAL A 123 3.63 -23.65 6.75
C VAL A 123 2.79 -23.31 7.97
N THR A 124 2.04 -22.21 7.94
CA THR A 124 1.14 -21.87 9.06
C THR A 124 0.06 -22.93 9.24
N GLN A 125 -0.56 -23.02 10.41
CA GLN A 125 -1.63 -24.00 10.68
C GLN A 125 -2.78 -23.88 9.68
N GLN A 126 -3.08 -22.64 9.35
CA GLN A 126 -4.10 -22.29 8.39
C GLN A 126 -3.75 -22.75 6.97
N ASP A 127 -2.54 -22.45 6.51
CA ASP A 127 -2.10 -22.88 5.18
C ASP A 127 -1.94 -24.40 5.13
N THR A 128 -1.63 -25.06 6.25
CA THR A 128 -1.59 -26.53 6.39
C THR A 128 -2.97 -27.14 6.14
N LYS A 129 -4.03 -26.58 6.73
CA LYS A 129 -5.41 -27.02 6.49
C LYS A 129 -5.81 -26.83 5.02
N ARG A 130 -5.48 -25.68 4.43
CA ARG A 130 -5.73 -25.41 3.00
C ARG A 130 -4.98 -26.41 2.11
N LEU A 131 -3.69 -26.58 2.35
CA LEU A 131 -2.83 -27.50 1.61
C LEU A 131 -3.40 -28.92 1.62
N ARG A 132 -3.77 -29.43 2.80
CA ARG A 132 -4.38 -30.76 2.95
C ARG A 132 -5.65 -30.91 2.12
N ASN A 133 -6.54 -29.92 2.16
CA ASN A 133 -7.77 -29.95 1.39
C ASN A 133 -7.49 -30.01 -0.11
N VAL A 134 -6.54 -29.20 -0.58
CA VAL A 134 -6.17 -29.14 -2.00
C VAL A 134 -5.48 -30.44 -2.44
N LEU A 135 -4.54 -30.99 -1.65
CA LEU A 135 -3.89 -32.26 -1.99
C LEU A 135 -4.90 -33.42 -2.05
N ARG A 136 -5.90 -33.45 -1.16
CA ARG A 136 -7.01 -34.42 -1.21
C ARG A 136 -7.87 -34.24 -2.46
N GLU A 137 -8.25 -33.02 -2.80
CA GLU A 137 -8.98 -32.68 -4.03
C GLU A 137 -8.23 -33.19 -5.28
N MET A 138 -6.90 -33.16 -5.21
CA MET A 138 -5.97 -33.55 -6.26
C MET A 138 -5.56 -35.03 -6.20
N THR A 139 -6.05 -35.80 -5.22
CA THR A 139 -5.64 -37.19 -4.98
C THR A 139 -4.11 -37.38 -4.83
N ILE A 140 -3.42 -36.39 -4.25
CA ILE A 140 -1.98 -36.44 -3.96
C ILE A 140 -1.78 -36.94 -2.52
N PRO A 141 -0.89 -37.93 -2.27
CA PRO A 141 -0.58 -38.41 -0.93
C PRO A 141 -0.09 -37.31 0.02
N GLU A 142 -0.56 -37.34 1.27
CA GLU A 142 -0.19 -36.41 2.35
C GLU A 142 1.18 -36.80 2.96
N ASP A 143 2.27 -36.63 2.21
CA ASP A 143 3.63 -36.95 2.68
C ASP A 143 4.36 -35.69 3.22
N PHE A 144 3.77 -34.98 4.19
CA PHE A 144 4.41 -33.81 4.80
C PHE A 144 4.27 -33.78 6.34
N LEU A 145 5.28 -33.19 6.99
CA LEU A 145 5.40 -33.14 8.45
C LEU A 145 4.45 -32.10 9.06
N GLU A 146 3.75 -32.48 10.14
CA GLU A 146 2.93 -31.57 10.95
C GLU A 146 3.79 -30.63 11.83
N GLU A 147 3.19 -29.50 12.21
CA GLU A 147 3.80 -28.22 12.62
C GLU A 147 4.80 -28.20 13.79
N VAL A 148 5.59 -27.11 13.81
CA VAL A 148 6.11 -26.48 15.03
C VAL A 148 5.19 -25.31 15.38
N ASP A 149 4.69 -25.31 16.62
CA ASP A 149 3.95 -24.20 17.23
C ASP A 149 4.87 -22.98 17.33
N TYR A 150 4.74 -22.03 16.39
CA TYR A 150 5.13 -20.66 16.67
C TYR A 150 3.98 -20.04 17.46
N SER A 151 3.98 -20.31 18.76
CA SER A 151 3.41 -19.38 19.71
C SER A 151 4.13 -18.06 19.46
N SER A 152 3.54 -17.18 18.66
CA SER A 152 3.97 -15.80 18.58
C SER A 152 3.81 -15.29 20.00
N GLY A 153 4.93 -15.20 20.71
CA GLY A 153 4.98 -14.34 21.88
C GLY A 153 4.44 -13.02 21.39
N ALA A 154 3.26 -12.63 21.88
CA ALA A 154 2.79 -11.28 21.75
C ALA A 154 3.90 -10.45 22.39
N GLU A 155 4.80 -9.91 21.56
CA GLU A 155 5.70 -8.87 22.01
C GLU A 155 4.77 -7.83 22.60
N VAL A 156 4.93 -7.59 23.90
CA VAL A 156 4.31 -6.47 24.57
C VAL A 156 4.80 -5.25 23.80
N HIS A 157 4.02 -4.79 22.83
CA HIS A 157 4.34 -3.61 22.05
C HIS A 157 4.31 -2.46 23.04
N GLN A 158 5.51 -2.05 23.47
CA GLN A 158 5.67 -0.79 24.14
C GLN A 158 5.09 0.28 23.21
N PRO A 159 4.28 1.22 23.71
CA PRO A 159 3.73 2.29 22.89
C PRO A 159 4.87 3.01 22.16
N THR A 160 5.03 2.75 20.88
CA THR A 160 6.04 3.44 20.08
C THR A 160 5.49 4.82 19.76
N ASP A 161 6.26 5.87 20.06
CA ASP A 161 5.93 7.23 19.64
C ASP A 161 6.13 7.39 18.12
N LYS A 162 5.20 6.83 17.33
CA LYS A 162 5.22 6.87 15.87
C LYS A 162 5.07 8.31 15.35
N ARG A 163 4.28 9.16 16.02
CA ARG A 163 4.13 10.60 15.70
C ARG A 163 5.44 11.38 15.90
N GLY A 164 6.14 11.16 17.01
CA GLY A 164 7.46 11.73 17.22
C GLY A 164 8.48 11.26 16.18
N LYS A 165 8.48 9.96 15.84
CA LYS A 165 9.30 9.41 14.76
C LYS A 165 8.96 10.04 13.40
N LEU A 166 7.68 10.19 13.08
CA LEU A 166 7.19 10.84 11.85
C LEU A 166 7.77 12.25 11.71
N ALA A 167 7.66 13.07 12.75
CA ALA A 167 8.22 14.41 12.74
C ALA A 167 9.75 14.42 12.61
N ASN A 168 10.46 13.51 13.28
CA ASN A 168 11.92 13.42 13.18
C ASN A 168 12.39 13.03 11.77
N ILE A 169 11.70 12.06 11.13
CA ILE A 169 11.99 11.65 9.75
C ILE A 169 11.70 12.79 8.78
N ALA A 170 10.54 13.45 8.93
CA ALA A 170 10.16 14.57 8.09
C ALA A 170 11.14 15.75 8.22
N GLU A 171 11.57 16.06 9.44
CA GLU A 171 12.58 17.10 9.68
C GLU A 171 13.93 16.77 9.05
N ALA A 172 14.38 15.51 9.15
CA ALA A 172 15.63 15.07 8.53
C ALA A 172 15.56 15.20 6.99
N PHE A 173 14.55 14.61 6.36
CA PHE A 173 14.39 14.66 4.90
C PHE A 173 14.05 16.07 4.38
N GLY A 174 13.32 16.85 5.17
CA GLY A 174 13.04 18.25 4.88
C GLY A 174 14.31 19.11 4.80
N LYS A 175 15.35 18.78 5.59
CA LYS A 175 16.63 19.52 5.59
C LYS A 175 17.61 19.07 4.50
N GLU A 176 17.36 17.96 3.82
CA GLU A 176 18.25 17.40 2.79
C GLU A 176 18.20 18.13 1.43
N ASN A 177 17.30 19.12 1.25
CA ASN A 177 17.10 19.82 -0.03
C ASN A 177 16.88 18.84 -1.20
N ILE A 178 15.96 17.90 -1.01
CA ILE A 178 15.64 16.84 -1.97
C ILE A 178 15.01 17.49 -3.20
N ILE A 179 15.69 17.42 -4.34
CA ILE A 179 15.20 17.97 -5.60
C ILE A 179 14.23 16.98 -6.24
N GLY A 180 13.03 17.41 -6.60
CA GLY A 180 11.98 16.59 -7.22
C GLY A 180 12.24 16.24 -8.68
N LEU A 181 13.42 15.69 -8.96
CA LEU A 181 13.87 15.25 -10.28
C LEU A 181 14.45 13.84 -10.17
N PRO A 182 14.31 12.99 -11.21
CA PRO A 182 14.76 11.60 -11.18
C PRO A 182 16.27 11.45 -10.98
N GLY A 183 17.07 12.51 -11.12
CA GLY A 183 18.50 12.50 -10.78
C GLY A 183 18.78 12.41 -9.27
N ASN A 184 17.88 12.88 -8.42
CA ASN A 184 18.02 12.83 -6.96
C ASN A 184 17.58 11.47 -6.40
N GLU A 185 18.45 10.82 -5.62
CA GLU A 185 18.19 9.48 -5.08
C GLU A 185 17.03 9.43 -4.09
N ARG A 186 16.95 10.40 -3.17
CA ARG A 186 15.87 10.49 -2.19
C ARG A 186 14.51 10.69 -2.84
N TYR A 187 14.45 11.48 -3.90
CA TYR A 187 13.22 11.63 -4.67
C TYR A 187 12.81 10.30 -5.33
N ARG A 188 13.76 9.52 -5.84
CA ARG A 188 13.47 8.17 -6.36
C ARG A 188 12.97 7.22 -5.26
N GLU A 189 13.53 7.30 -4.05
CA GLU A 189 13.07 6.53 -2.88
C GLU A 189 11.62 6.87 -2.52
N ILE A 190 11.25 8.15 -2.54
CA ILE A 190 9.86 8.61 -2.29
C ILE A 190 8.92 8.08 -3.38
N CYS A 191 9.30 8.24 -4.66
CA CYS A 191 8.45 7.83 -5.79
C CYS A 191 8.30 6.31 -5.92
N LYS A 192 9.18 5.52 -5.30
CA LYS A 192 9.23 4.05 -5.40
C LYS A 192 7.90 3.36 -5.09
N TYR A 193 7.06 3.96 -4.24
CA TYR A 193 5.76 3.42 -3.88
C TYR A 193 4.74 3.44 -5.02
N TRP A 194 4.95 4.21 -6.09
CA TRP A 194 4.05 4.30 -7.24
C TRP A 194 4.76 3.84 -8.51
N PRO A 195 4.63 2.56 -8.92
CA PRO A 195 5.39 1.99 -10.02
C PRO A 195 4.84 2.34 -11.42
N ASP A 196 4.07 3.41 -11.54
CA ASP A 196 3.46 3.88 -12.78
C ASP A 196 4.50 4.33 -13.79
N GLN A 197 4.18 4.16 -15.08
CA GLN A 197 5.01 4.71 -16.14
C GLN A 197 5.01 6.24 -16.07
N GLY A 198 6.20 6.83 -16.01
CA GLY A 198 6.35 8.28 -15.94
C GLY A 198 6.10 8.89 -14.56
N ILE A 199 6.08 8.10 -13.48
CA ILE A 199 5.80 8.58 -12.11
C ILE A 199 6.60 9.83 -11.72
N TYR A 200 7.89 9.89 -12.09
CA TYR A 200 8.76 11.03 -11.77
C TYR A 200 8.27 12.35 -12.39
N LYS A 201 7.63 12.28 -13.56
CA LYS A 201 7.05 13.43 -14.25
C LYS A 201 5.68 13.79 -13.65
N VAL A 202 4.88 12.79 -13.30
CA VAL A 202 3.56 12.99 -12.68
C VAL A 202 3.70 13.70 -11.33
N LEU A 203 4.66 13.27 -10.51
CA LEU A 203 4.92 13.86 -9.19
C LEU A 203 5.80 15.10 -9.22
N GLN A 204 6.37 15.45 -10.38
CA GLN A 204 7.18 16.67 -10.51
C GLN A 204 6.32 17.88 -10.13
N ASN A 205 6.83 18.71 -9.23
CA ASN A 205 6.12 19.86 -8.66
C ASN A 205 4.82 19.53 -7.90
N ASN A 206 4.53 18.25 -7.57
CA ASN A 206 3.29 17.81 -6.92
C ASN A 206 3.54 16.62 -5.95
N TRP A 207 4.68 16.60 -5.26
CA TRP A 207 5.11 15.46 -4.45
C TRP A 207 5.02 15.69 -2.93
N CYS A 208 4.30 16.73 -2.48
CA CYS A 208 4.10 17.00 -1.05
C CYS A 208 3.40 15.83 -0.31
N ALA A 209 2.29 15.31 -0.86
CA ALA A 209 1.60 14.15 -0.28
C ALA A 209 2.41 12.84 -0.43
N ALA A 210 3.17 12.68 -1.51
CA ALA A 210 4.11 11.55 -1.64
C ALA A 210 5.22 11.59 -0.57
N PHE A 211 5.73 12.78 -0.24
CA PHE A 211 6.68 12.99 0.86
C PHE A 211 6.06 12.63 2.22
N VAL A 212 4.83 13.09 2.50
CA VAL A 212 4.10 12.73 3.73
C VAL A 212 3.92 11.23 3.84
N TYR A 213 3.45 10.57 2.77
CA TYR A 213 3.30 9.11 2.70
C TYR A 213 4.61 8.39 2.99
N TYR A 214 5.71 8.80 2.36
CA TYR A 214 7.03 8.23 2.61
C TYR A 214 7.40 8.32 4.10
N CYS A 215 7.23 9.50 4.71
CA CYS A 215 7.54 9.70 6.13
C CYS A 215 6.66 8.84 7.04
N CYS A 216 5.35 8.70 6.73
CA CYS A 216 4.45 7.80 7.45
C CYS A 216 4.91 6.35 7.39
N MET A 217 5.24 5.84 6.19
CA MET A 217 5.74 4.46 6.02
C MET A 217 7.04 4.23 6.80
N GLN A 218 7.97 5.18 6.79
CA GLN A 218 9.22 5.07 7.58
C GLN A 218 9.00 5.17 9.09
N ALA A 219 7.95 5.88 9.54
CA ALA A 219 7.59 5.99 10.95
C ALA A 219 6.83 4.78 11.50
N GLY A 220 6.41 3.85 10.63
CA GLY A 220 5.62 2.67 10.99
C GLY A 220 4.10 2.87 10.93
N PHE A 221 3.63 3.97 10.31
CA PHE A 221 2.25 4.11 9.86
C PHE A 221 2.12 3.45 8.48
N LEU A 222 2.03 2.12 8.50
CA LEU A 222 1.93 1.32 7.29
C LEU A 222 0.53 1.52 6.67
N LEU A 223 0.47 2.01 5.44
CA LEU A 223 -0.75 2.27 4.69
C LEU A 223 -0.65 1.69 3.27
N PRO A 224 -1.74 1.19 2.66
CA PRO A 224 -1.75 0.91 1.23
C PRO A 224 -1.58 2.20 0.43
N ILE A 225 -1.14 2.13 -0.83
CA ILE A 225 -0.93 3.32 -1.68
C ILE A 225 -2.23 4.06 -2.02
N ARG A 226 -3.37 3.41 -1.78
CA ARG A 226 -4.74 3.91 -1.94
C ARG A 226 -5.60 3.27 -0.86
N TYR A 227 -6.39 4.07 -0.15
CA TYR A 227 -7.44 3.52 0.72
C TYR A 227 -8.44 2.72 -0.13
N PRO A 228 -8.82 1.49 0.24
CA PRO A 228 -9.72 0.68 -0.58
C PRO A 228 -11.01 1.45 -0.93
N ASN A 229 -11.41 1.38 -2.20
CA ASN A 229 -12.55 2.11 -2.78
C ASN A 229 -12.41 3.64 -2.92
N ALA A 230 -11.32 4.26 -2.44
CA ALA A 230 -11.09 5.69 -2.65
C ALA A 230 -10.77 6.02 -4.11
N ASP A 231 -11.09 7.25 -4.53
CA ASP A 231 -10.90 7.75 -5.90
C ASP A 231 -9.42 8.02 -6.22
N PHE A 232 -8.66 8.45 -5.23
CA PHE A 232 -7.27 8.89 -5.38
C PHE A 232 -6.29 8.07 -4.52
N ARG A 233 -5.01 8.07 -4.91
CA ARG A 233 -3.92 7.46 -4.16
C ARG A 233 -3.41 8.44 -3.09
N LEU A 234 -2.80 7.93 -2.03
CA LEU A 234 -2.16 8.73 -0.96
C LEU A 234 -0.90 9.51 -1.41
N ALA A 235 -0.64 9.58 -2.71
CA ALA A 235 0.25 10.59 -3.32
C ALA A 235 -0.47 11.93 -3.58
N GLY A 236 -1.79 12.02 -3.39
CA GLY A 236 -2.58 13.24 -3.52
C GLY A 236 -3.12 13.71 -2.17
N VAL A 237 -3.14 15.02 -1.94
CA VAL A 237 -3.56 15.63 -0.67
C VAL A 237 -5.03 15.32 -0.34
N GLY A 238 -5.93 15.39 -1.34
CA GLY A 238 -7.33 15.05 -1.15
C GLY A 238 -7.56 13.63 -0.60
N ALA A 239 -6.74 12.65 -1.02
CA ALA A 239 -6.83 11.29 -0.51
C ALA A 239 -6.50 11.19 0.99
N TRP A 240 -5.58 12.01 1.49
CA TRP A 240 -5.28 12.08 2.92
C TRP A 240 -6.43 12.67 3.71
N LEU A 241 -7.05 13.72 3.18
CA LEU A 241 -8.19 14.36 3.81
C LEU A 241 -9.39 13.42 3.89
N GLU A 242 -9.76 12.80 2.76
CA GLU A 242 -10.85 11.81 2.70
C GLU A 242 -10.62 10.68 3.69
N TRP A 243 -9.42 10.07 3.66
CA TRP A 243 -9.06 8.98 4.56
C TRP A 243 -9.13 9.38 6.03
N ALA A 244 -8.70 10.58 6.39
CA ALA A 244 -8.72 11.06 7.77
C ALA A 244 -10.13 11.42 8.28
N GLN A 245 -11.10 11.58 7.39
CA GLN A 245 -12.49 11.91 7.73
C GLN A 245 -13.41 10.68 7.79
N LEU A 246 -12.92 9.50 7.42
CA LEU A 246 -13.72 8.27 7.46
C LEU A 246 -14.23 7.97 8.88
N PRO A 247 -15.42 7.36 9.03
CA PRO A 247 -15.98 7.00 10.33
C PRO A 247 -15.07 6.12 11.20
N GLU A 248 -14.23 5.30 10.58
CA GLU A 248 -13.30 4.38 11.23
C GLU A 248 -11.96 5.02 11.63
N THR A 249 -11.60 6.18 11.06
CA THR A 249 -10.33 6.88 11.38
C THR A 249 -10.57 8.12 12.22
N GLN A 250 -11.46 9.03 11.77
CA GLN A 250 -11.80 10.29 12.44
C GLN A 250 -10.58 11.09 12.93
N PHE A 251 -9.50 11.09 12.15
CA PHE A 251 -8.23 11.74 12.51
C PHE A 251 -8.17 13.22 12.13
N PHE A 252 -9.14 13.71 11.35
CA PHE A 252 -9.16 15.09 10.89
C PHE A 252 -9.77 16.06 11.91
N TYR A 253 -9.10 17.19 12.10
CA TYR A 253 -9.54 18.31 12.94
C TYR A 253 -9.49 19.58 12.12
N PHE A 254 -10.57 20.37 12.13
CA PHE A 254 -10.58 21.67 11.47
C PHE A 254 -9.62 22.63 12.16
N ASP A 255 -9.08 23.57 11.39
CA ASP A 255 -8.36 24.67 12.00
C ASP A 255 -9.25 25.47 12.96
N GLY A 256 -8.72 25.84 14.12
CA GLY A 256 -9.45 26.54 15.18
C GLY A 256 -10.53 25.72 15.89
N GLN A 257 -10.63 24.41 15.64
CA GLN A 257 -11.58 23.55 16.34
C GLN A 257 -11.36 23.56 17.85
N GLU A 258 -12.44 23.76 18.62
CA GLU A 258 -12.39 23.78 20.08
C GLU A 258 -11.79 22.49 20.65
N GLY A 259 -10.83 22.64 21.57
CA GLY A 259 -10.15 21.51 22.21
C GLY A 259 -9.03 20.87 21.37
N PHE A 260 -8.72 21.40 20.18
CA PHE A 260 -7.60 20.93 19.37
C PHE A 260 -6.48 21.98 19.29
N THR A 261 -5.24 21.54 19.53
CA THR A 261 -4.03 22.32 19.29
C THR A 261 -3.08 21.48 18.47
N PRO A 262 -2.54 21.99 17.34
CA PRO A 262 -1.57 21.25 16.53
C PRO A 262 -0.33 20.90 17.35
N GLN A 263 0.21 19.72 17.11
CA GLN A 263 1.35 19.16 17.80
C GLN A 263 2.34 18.59 16.80
N ARG A 264 3.59 18.45 17.27
CA ARG A 264 4.64 17.76 16.52
C ARG A 264 4.14 16.37 16.08
N GLY A 265 4.26 16.08 14.78
CA GLY A 265 3.81 14.83 14.17
C GLY A 265 2.36 14.84 13.70
N ASP A 266 1.63 15.95 13.80
CA ASP A 266 0.42 16.15 13.01
C ASP A 266 0.77 16.43 11.55
N ILE A 267 -0.12 16.07 10.64
CA ILE A 267 -0.04 16.44 9.23
C ILE A 267 -0.94 17.65 9.03
N VAL A 268 -0.45 18.70 8.38
CA VAL A 268 -1.24 19.90 8.05
C VAL A 268 -1.76 19.80 6.62
N ILE A 269 -3.02 20.18 6.42
CA ILE A 269 -3.65 20.31 5.10
C ILE A 269 -3.91 21.79 4.84
N TYR A 270 -3.50 22.25 3.68
CA TYR A 270 -3.68 23.63 3.24
C TYR A 270 -4.77 23.74 2.18
N GLU A 271 -5.49 24.86 2.17
CA GLU A 271 -6.53 25.20 1.21
C GLU A 271 -6.09 26.40 0.37
N LYS A 272 -5.84 26.18 -0.92
CA LYS A 272 -5.49 27.22 -1.90
C LYS A 272 -4.26 28.03 -1.50
N LEU A 273 -3.22 27.34 -1.04
CA LEU A 273 -1.97 27.96 -0.63
C LEU A 273 -1.06 28.30 -1.83
N LEU A 274 -0.98 27.40 -2.80
CA LEU A 274 -0.09 27.43 -3.95
C LEU A 274 -0.85 27.52 -5.29
N THR A 275 -2.06 26.98 -5.36
CA THR A 275 -2.96 27.04 -6.52
C THR A 275 -4.38 27.46 -6.08
N ASN A 276 -5.32 27.55 -7.03
CA ASN A 276 -6.75 27.79 -6.73
C ASN A 276 -7.53 26.49 -6.49
N ASP A 277 -6.86 25.34 -6.58
CA ASP A 277 -7.49 24.04 -6.37
C ASP A 277 -7.69 23.79 -4.86
N PRO A 278 -8.74 23.05 -4.48
CA PRO A 278 -8.96 22.71 -3.08
C PRO A 278 -7.88 21.74 -2.58
N HIS A 279 -7.53 21.86 -1.30
CA HIS A 279 -6.59 20.97 -0.62
C HIS A 279 -5.27 20.78 -1.40
N ASP A 280 -4.63 21.86 -1.81
CA ASP A 280 -3.56 21.84 -2.81
C ASP A 280 -2.17 21.53 -2.23
N HIS A 281 -1.99 21.61 -0.91
CA HIS A 281 -0.69 21.37 -0.28
C HIS A 281 -0.79 20.70 1.09
N THR A 282 0.30 20.05 1.50
CA THR A 282 0.39 19.37 2.80
C THR A 282 1.83 19.32 3.32
N GLY A 283 1.97 19.17 4.64
CA GLY A 283 3.25 19.07 5.35
C GLY A 283 3.11 18.35 6.68
N ILE A 284 4.24 18.16 7.37
CA ILE A 284 4.28 17.59 8.72
C ILE A 284 4.69 18.67 9.71
N VAL A 285 3.88 18.84 10.75
CA VAL A 285 4.11 19.80 11.83
C VAL A 285 5.29 19.35 12.70
N LEU A 286 6.26 20.23 12.87
CA LEU A 286 7.43 20.02 13.72
C LEU A 286 7.35 20.79 15.04
N ALA A 287 6.74 21.97 15.01
CA ALA A 287 6.40 22.82 16.14
C ALA A 287 5.28 23.79 15.72
N CYS A 288 4.51 24.29 16.68
CA CYS A 288 3.44 25.26 16.45
C CYS A 288 3.38 26.23 17.62
N ASP A 289 3.27 27.52 17.32
CA ASP A 289 2.90 28.56 18.28
C ASP A 289 1.67 29.35 17.79
N ASP A 290 1.35 30.46 18.45
CA ASP A 290 0.16 31.27 18.16
C ASP A 290 0.20 31.98 16.79
N LYS A 291 1.37 32.10 16.16
CA LYS A 291 1.59 32.85 14.92
C LYS A 291 2.15 32.01 13.79
N GLU A 292 2.98 31.04 14.10
CA GLU A 292 3.72 30.28 13.10
C GLU A 292 3.65 28.77 13.35
N ILE A 293 3.74 28.02 12.25
CA ILE A 293 3.92 26.57 12.26
C ILE A 293 5.27 26.28 11.63
N LEU A 294 6.15 25.60 12.35
CA LEU A 294 7.34 25.00 11.76
C LEU A 294 6.93 23.70 11.08
N VAL A 295 7.13 23.60 9.77
CA VAL A 295 6.72 22.46 8.96
C VAL A 295 7.88 21.87 8.17
N ALA A 296 7.82 20.55 7.96
CA ALA A 296 8.60 19.85 6.96
C ALA A 296 7.72 19.53 5.75
N GLU A 297 8.14 19.94 4.57
CA GLU A 297 7.37 19.76 3.34
C GLU A 297 8.24 19.22 2.20
N GLY A 298 7.63 18.37 1.38
CA GLY A 298 8.08 18.14 0.01
C GLY A 298 7.49 19.21 -0.90
N ASN A 299 8.19 19.53 -1.99
CA ASN A 299 7.74 20.52 -2.97
C ASN A 299 7.39 21.89 -2.37
N ARG A 300 8.31 22.48 -1.62
CA ARG A 300 8.10 23.81 -1.04
C ARG A 300 7.74 24.83 -2.12
N ASP A 301 6.63 25.52 -1.91
CA ASP A 301 6.16 26.67 -2.71
C ASP A 301 6.13 26.40 -4.22
N ASN A 302 5.86 25.15 -4.64
CA ASN A 302 5.94 24.68 -6.04
C ASN A 302 7.31 24.87 -6.72
N GLN A 303 8.38 24.98 -5.93
CA GLN A 303 9.75 25.12 -6.41
C GLN A 303 10.50 23.79 -6.47
N ASN A 304 9.80 22.66 -6.23
CA ASN A 304 10.30 21.31 -6.46
C ASN A 304 11.50 20.89 -5.59
N TYR A 305 11.56 21.34 -4.34
CA TYR A 305 12.53 20.85 -3.35
C TYR A 305 11.90 20.60 -1.96
N SER A 306 12.51 19.77 -1.12
CA SER A 306 12.11 19.64 0.29
C SER A 306 12.71 20.74 1.15
N SER A 307 11.97 21.18 2.18
CA SER A 307 12.45 22.19 3.12
C SER A 307 11.83 22.01 4.50
N VAL A 308 12.52 22.50 5.52
CA VAL A 308 11.96 22.83 6.83
C VAL A 308 11.92 24.35 6.99
N PHE A 309 10.77 24.92 7.33
CA PHE A 309 10.59 26.36 7.43
C PHE A 309 9.30 26.71 8.19
N TYR A 310 9.15 27.99 8.54
CA TYR A 310 7.95 28.51 9.18
C TYR A 310 6.93 28.96 8.14
N ARG A 311 5.66 28.62 8.37
CA ARG A 311 4.49 29.20 7.70
C ARG A 311 3.64 29.96 8.71
N ASP A 312 2.93 30.99 8.23
CA ASP A 312 1.91 31.68 9.03
C ASP A 312 0.80 30.67 9.42
N ARG A 313 0.51 30.62 10.71
CA ARG A 313 -0.45 29.69 11.33
C ARG A 313 -1.87 29.86 10.79
N TRP A 314 -2.23 31.06 10.36
CA TRP A 314 -3.60 31.43 10.00
C TRP A 314 -3.78 31.62 8.49
N HIS A 315 -2.72 31.40 7.71
CA HIS A 315 -2.78 31.55 6.26
C HIS A 315 -3.05 30.21 5.58
N CYS A 316 -4.24 30.09 4.97
CA CYS A 316 -4.64 28.96 4.14
C CYS A 316 -4.56 27.58 4.82
N VAL A 317 -4.56 27.50 6.15
CA VAL A 317 -4.64 26.22 6.86
C VAL A 317 -6.09 25.74 6.85
N TYR A 318 -6.33 24.56 6.28
CA TYR A 318 -7.65 23.93 6.29
C TYR A 318 -7.89 23.16 7.60
N GLY A 319 -6.88 22.42 8.04
CA GLY A 319 -6.94 21.61 9.25
C GLY A 319 -5.76 20.67 9.38
N TYR A 320 -5.89 19.72 10.30
CA TYR A 320 -4.83 18.84 10.73
C TYR A 320 -5.31 17.39 10.79
N ILE A 321 -4.42 16.46 10.44
CA ILE A 321 -4.62 15.02 10.60
C ILE A 321 -3.72 14.56 11.75
N ARG A 322 -4.33 13.99 12.79
CA ARG A 322 -3.64 13.38 13.93
C ARG A 322 -3.85 11.87 13.93
N ILE A 323 -2.90 11.14 13.37
CA ILE A 323 -2.91 9.67 13.35
C ILE A 323 -2.60 9.15 14.75
N ALA A 324 -3.43 8.26 15.29
CA ALA A 324 -3.18 7.64 16.59
C ALA A 324 -1.89 6.78 16.56
N ASN A 325 -1.06 6.83 17.61
CA ASN A 325 0.24 6.14 17.65
C ASN A 325 0.14 4.62 17.51
N ASP A 326 -0.96 4.06 17.97
CA ASP A 326 -1.35 2.64 17.92
C ASP A 326 -2.14 2.30 16.65
N TYR A 327 -2.34 3.24 15.73
CA TYR A 327 -3.07 2.96 14.50
C TYR A 327 -2.37 1.87 13.68
N GLU A 328 -3.16 0.86 13.35
CA GLU A 328 -2.86 -0.21 12.41
C GLU A 328 -3.94 -0.21 11.34
N PHE A 329 -3.53 -0.24 10.07
CA PHE A 329 -4.48 -0.26 8.97
C PHE A 329 -5.25 -1.59 8.96
N GLU A 330 -6.57 -1.50 9.01
CA GLU A 330 -7.48 -2.62 8.77
C GLU A 330 -8.61 -2.15 7.83
N PHE A 331 -8.96 -2.99 6.86
CA PHE A 331 -10.10 -2.76 5.98
C PHE A 331 -11.16 -3.85 6.21
N ASN A 332 -12.30 -3.43 6.76
CA ASN A 332 -13.42 -4.32 7.09
C ASN A 332 -14.62 -4.19 6.14
N GLY A 333 -14.54 -3.31 5.13
CA GLY A 333 -15.59 -3.10 4.15
C GLY A 333 -15.60 -4.12 3.01
N GLU A 334 -16.54 -3.96 2.08
CA GLU A 334 -16.52 -4.67 0.80
C GLU A 334 -15.63 -3.93 -0.20
N TYR A 335 -14.69 -4.63 -0.83
CA TYR A 335 -13.87 -4.05 -1.89
C TYR A 335 -14.65 -3.98 -3.22
N THR A 336 -14.84 -2.76 -3.74
CA THR A 336 -15.52 -2.46 -5.02
C THR A 336 -14.53 -1.83 -5.99
N PRO A 337 -13.77 -2.63 -6.77
CA PRO A 337 -12.65 -2.14 -7.58
C PRO A 337 -13.05 -1.22 -8.75
N ILE A 338 -14.30 -1.33 -9.22
CA ILE A 338 -14.85 -0.65 -10.40
C ILE A 338 -16.18 0.00 -10.02
N SER A 339 -16.11 1.14 -9.35
CA SER A 339 -17.24 2.07 -9.16
C SER A 339 -17.61 2.71 -10.49
#